data_AF-A0AAP8T1U8-F1
#
_entry.id   AF-A0AAP8T1U8-F1
#
_cell.length_a   1.000
_cell.length_b   1.000
_cell.length_c   1.000
_cell.angle_alpha   90.00
_cell.angle_beta   90.00
_cell.angle_gamma   90.00
#
_symmetry.space_group_name_H-M   'P 1'
#
loop_
_entity.id
_entity.type
_entity.pdbx_description
1 polymer ?
#
loop_
_entity_poly.entity_id
_entity_poly.type
_entity_poly.pdbx_seq_one_letter_code
_entity_poly.pdbx_strand_id
1 'polypeptide(L)'
;LHTLLSKPGPGVKGFALLAEEVPVAFLLLKRPPVLPAWADENSATLHALQVDHRAQGKGYGKTCLQALPEVARQAWPEIKGLE
;
A
#
# COMPACT_ATOMS: atom_id res chain seq x y z
N LEU A 1 -7.40 -20.59 -3.82
CA LEU A 1 -7.18 -20.18 -2.41
C LEU A 1 -5.70 -19.78 -2.30
N HIS A 2 -5.39 -18.53 -1.98
CA HIS A 2 -4.00 -18.08 -1.84
C HIS A 2 -3.71 -17.80 -0.36
N THR A 3 -2.71 -18.49 0.17
CA THR A 3 -2.22 -18.30 1.54
C THR A 3 -1.30 -17.08 1.58
N LEU A 4 -1.68 -16.04 2.33
CA LEU A 4 -0.73 -15.00 2.79
C LEU A 4 0.18 -15.66 3.83
N LEU A 5 1.31 -16.20 3.38
CA LEU A 5 2.35 -16.70 4.29
C LEU A 5 2.91 -15.49 5.03
N SER A 6 2.38 -15.28 6.23
CA SER A 6 2.68 -14.18 7.13
C SER A 6 4.10 -14.35 7.70
N LYS A 7 5.10 -13.99 6.91
CA LYS A 7 6.32 -13.41 7.44
C LYS A 7 6.34 -11.97 6.92
N PRO A 8 5.94 -10.96 7.73
CA PRO A 8 6.16 -9.58 7.36
C PRO A 8 7.67 -9.38 7.21
N GLY A 9 8.15 -9.37 5.96
CA GLY A 9 9.51 -8.95 5.66
C GLY A 9 9.60 -7.43 5.84
N PRO A 10 10.78 -6.89 6.21
CA PRO A 10 10.95 -5.46 6.47
C PRO A 10 10.61 -4.55 5.27
N GLY A 11 10.49 -5.13 4.08
CA GLY A 11 10.20 -4.44 2.82
C GLY A 11 8.76 -4.55 2.30
N VAL A 12 7.82 -5.18 3.02
CA VAL A 12 6.41 -5.28 2.58
C VAL A 12 5.48 -4.77 3.66
N LYS A 13 4.53 -3.89 3.31
CA LYS A 13 3.51 -3.41 4.24
C LYS A 13 2.14 -3.31 3.60
N GLY A 14 1.15 -3.95 4.22
CA GLY A 14 -0.25 -3.87 3.82
C GLY A 14 -1.00 -2.83 4.65
N PHE A 15 -1.96 -2.15 4.02
CA PHE A 15 -2.86 -1.22 4.69
C PHE A 15 -4.29 -1.46 4.23
N ALA A 16 -5.24 -1.08 5.07
CA ALA A 16 -6.67 -1.12 4.78
C ALA A 16 -7.26 0.28 4.92
N LEU A 17 -8.08 0.69 3.96
CA LEU A 17 -8.96 1.83 4.12
C LEU A 17 -10.24 1.36 4.79
N LEU A 18 -10.56 1.94 5.94
CA LEU A 18 -11.81 1.69 6.64
C LEU A 18 -12.82 2.78 6.28
N ALA A 19 -14.04 2.35 5.98
CA ALA A 19 -15.22 3.22 5.93
C ALA A 19 -16.20 2.69 6.97
N GLU A 20 -16.56 3.51 7.95
CA GLU A 20 -17.41 3.10 9.08
C GLU A 20 -16.87 1.83 9.78
N GLU A 21 -15.55 1.80 10.06
CA GLU A 21 -14.85 0.65 10.63
C GLU A 21 -14.85 -0.63 9.78
N VAL A 22 -15.40 -0.59 8.55
CA VAL A 22 -15.39 -1.72 7.61
C VAL A 22 -14.29 -1.54 6.57
N PRO A 23 -13.41 -2.54 6.36
CA PRO A 23 -12.41 -2.46 5.30
C PRO A 23 -13.06 -2.48 3.93
N VAL A 24 -12.86 -1.39 3.17
CA VAL A 24 -13.42 -1.21 1.81
C VAL A 24 -12.35 -1.18 0.73
N ALA A 25 -11.08 -1.01 1.09
CA ALA A 25 -9.97 -1.14 0.17
C ALA A 25 -8.73 -1.68 0.89
N PHE A 26 -7.87 -2.36 0.15
CA PHE A 26 -6.56 -2.82 0.60
C PHE A 26 -5.48 -2.31 -0.34
N LEU A 27 -4.32 -1.99 0.22
CA LEU A 27 -3.16 -1.56 -0.53
C LEU A 27 -1.89 -2.23 0.00
N LEU A 28 -0.92 -2.46 -0.88
CA LEU A 28 0.34 -3.10 -0.56
C LEU A 28 1.50 -2.23 -1.06
N LEU A 29 2.38 -1.86 -0.14
CA LEU A 29 3.63 -1.17 -0.44
C LEU A 29 4.81 -2.13 -0.39
N LYS A 30 5.79 -1.90 -1.27
CA LYS A 30 7.07 -2.61 -1.31
C LYS A 30 8.24 -1.63 -1.27
N ARG A 31 9.28 -1.99 -0.53
CA ARG A 31 10.58 -1.30 -0.52
C ARG A 31 11.73 -2.33 -0.49
N PRO A 32 13.02 -1.94 -0.53
CA PRO A 32 14.09 -2.91 -0.40
C PRO A 32 13.93 -3.80 0.84
N PRO A 33 14.23 -5.10 0.74
CA PRO A 33 14.93 -5.76 -0.37
C PRO A 33 14.01 -6.31 -1.49
N VAL A 34 12.72 -6.01 -1.50
CA VAL A 34 11.73 -6.60 -2.42
C VAL A 34 11.16 -5.59 -3.43
N LEU A 35 11.92 -4.53 -3.66
CA LEU A 35 11.61 -3.47 -4.60
C LEU A 35 11.78 -3.97 -6.05
N PRO A 36 10.91 -3.57 -7.00
CA PRO A 36 11.16 -3.87 -8.41
C PRO A 36 12.43 -3.17 -8.93
N ALA A 37 13.08 -3.77 -9.92
CA ALA A 37 14.39 -3.31 -10.42
C ALA A 37 14.39 -1.90 -11.06
N TRP A 38 13.22 -1.35 -11.39
CA TRP A 38 13.09 -0.02 -11.98
C TRP A 38 13.00 1.10 -10.96
N ALA A 39 12.69 0.79 -9.69
CA ALA A 39 12.41 1.77 -8.64
C ALA A 39 13.68 2.16 -7.88
N ASP A 40 13.71 3.41 -7.39
CA ASP A 40 14.83 3.93 -6.60
C ASP A 40 14.95 3.21 -5.25
N GLU A 41 16.16 2.86 -4.83
CA GLU A 41 16.40 2.14 -3.58
C GLU A 41 15.95 2.88 -2.31
N ASN A 42 15.75 4.20 -2.40
CA ASN A 42 15.22 5.01 -1.31
C ASN A 42 13.71 5.25 -1.45
N SER A 43 13.03 4.62 -2.40
CA SER A 43 11.58 4.74 -2.59
C SER A 43 10.81 3.56 -2.00
N ALA A 44 9.49 3.71 -1.95
CA ALA A 44 8.57 2.59 -1.87
C ALA A 44 7.64 2.61 -3.10
N THR A 45 7.21 1.43 -3.53
CA THR A 45 6.33 1.25 -4.68
C THR A 45 4.94 0.81 -4.26
N LEU A 46 3.92 1.33 -4.93
CA LEU A 46 2.56 0.80 -4.81
C LEU A 46 2.45 -0.50 -5.60
N HIS A 47 2.49 -1.64 -4.90
CA HIS A 47 2.42 -2.94 -5.56
C HIS A 47 0.99 -3.35 -5.92
N ALA A 48 0.02 -3.00 -5.07
CA ALA A 48 -1.39 -3.30 -5.30
C ALA A 48 -2.28 -2.28 -4.60
N LEU A 49 -3.39 -1.92 -5.24
CA LEU A 49 -4.52 -1.21 -4.64
C LEU A 49 -5.80 -1.86 -5.17
N GLN A 50 -6.64 -2.34 -4.27
CA GLN A 50 -7.91 -2.95 -4.62
C GLN A 50 -9.01 -2.41 -3.72
N VAL A 51 -10.04 -1.85 -4.35
CA VAL A 51 -11.28 -1.44 -3.69
C VAL A 51 -12.30 -2.57 -3.85
N ASP A 52 -13.03 -2.91 -2.79
CA ASP A 52 -14.15 -3.85 -2.85
C ASP A 52 -15.11 -3.44 -3.97
N HIS A 53 -15.51 -4.39 -4.82
CA HIS A 53 -16.41 -4.13 -5.95
C HIS A 53 -17.71 -3.43 -5.54
N ARG A 54 -18.25 -3.70 -4.35
CA ARG A 54 -19.46 -3.06 -3.79
C ARG A 54 -19.23 -1.60 -3.37
N ALA A 55 -17.97 -1.20 -3.25
CA ALA A 55 -17.51 0.11 -2.84
C ALA A 55 -16.86 0.91 -3.99
N GLN A 56 -16.69 0.30 -5.17
CA GLN A 56 -16.18 1.00 -6.35
C GLN A 56 -17.13 2.11 -6.83
N GLY A 57 -16.59 3.10 -7.54
CA GLY A 57 -17.33 4.29 -7.98
C GLY A 57 -17.57 5.34 -6.87
N LYS A 58 -17.22 5.05 -5.62
CA LYS A 58 -17.41 5.97 -4.46
C LYS A 58 -16.19 6.84 -4.14
N GLY A 59 -15.12 6.77 -4.94
CA GLY A 59 -13.92 7.59 -4.77
C GLY A 59 -12.84 7.02 -3.84
N TYR A 60 -13.06 5.87 -3.19
CA TYR A 60 -12.08 5.28 -2.25
C TYR A 60 -10.69 5.03 -2.83
N GLY A 61 -10.59 4.66 -4.11
CA GLY A 61 -9.29 4.51 -4.78
C GLY A 61 -8.51 5.82 -4.84
N LYS A 62 -9.19 6.93 -5.16
CA LYS A 62 -8.61 8.27 -5.17
C LYS A 62 -8.17 8.67 -3.77
N THR A 63 -9.01 8.45 -2.77
CA THR A 63 -8.68 8.73 -1.36
C THR A 63 -7.44 7.95 -0.91
N CYS A 64 -7.34 6.67 -1.26
CA CYS A 64 -6.15 5.86 -0.96
C CYS A 64 -4.89 6.47 -1.56
N LEU A 65 -4.92 6.81 -2.86
CA LEU A 65 -3.75 7.38 -3.55
C LEU A 65 -3.35 8.75 -2.99
N GLN A 66 -4.32 9.59 -2.59
CA GLN A 66 -4.05 10.89 -1.99
C GLN A 66 -3.44 10.78 -0.59
N ALA A 67 -3.87 9.78 0.20
CA ALA A 67 -3.33 9.55 1.54
C ALA A 67 -1.98 8.80 1.53
N LEU A 68 -1.66 8.11 0.43
CA LEU A 68 -0.53 7.20 0.33
C LEU A 68 0.83 7.82 0.71
N PRO A 69 1.20 9.03 0.25
CA PRO A 69 2.50 9.63 0.58
C PRO A 69 2.71 9.81 2.08
N GLU A 70 1.67 10.22 2.79
CA GLU A 70 1.73 10.45 4.22
C GLU A 70 1.82 9.13 4.99
N VAL A 71 0.96 8.18 4.64
CA VAL A 71 0.93 6.84 5.26
C VAL A 71 2.24 6.07 5.01
N ALA A 72 2.82 6.20 3.83
CA ALA A 72 4.10 5.58 3.51
C ALA A 72 5.26 6.17 4.33
N ARG A 73 5.32 7.50 4.47
CA ARG A 73 6.34 8.18 5.30
C ARG A 73 6.18 7.85 6.78
N GLN A 74 4.96 7.69 7.28
CA GLN A 74 4.73 7.24 8.66
C GLN A 74 5.16 5.79 8.87
N ALA A 75 4.99 4.95 7.84
CA ALA A 75 5.39 3.55 7.90
C ALA A 75 6.90 3.34 7.78
N TRP A 76 7.57 4.15 6.95
CA TRP A 76 9.00 4.13 6.68
C TRP A 76 9.51 5.57 6.53
N PRO A 77 9.92 6.22 7.64
CA PRO A 77 10.39 7.60 7.62
C PRO A 77 11.61 7.85 6.73
N GLU A 78 12.36 6.80 6.40
CA GLU A 78 13.57 6.87 5.60
C GLU A 78 13.35 6.92 4.08
N ILE A 79 12.11 6.66 3.61
CA ILE A 79 11.84 6.73 2.17
C ILE A 79 11.82 8.18 1.69
N LYS A 80 12.42 8.42 0.52
CA LYS A 80 12.49 9.73 -0.14
C LYS A 80 11.36 9.97 -1.13
N GLY A 81 10.65 8.92 -1.53
CA GLY A 81 9.60 9.01 -2.53
C GLY A 81 8.68 7.79 -2.60
N LEU A 82 7.61 7.95 -3.37
CA LEU A 82 6.71 6.89 -3.78
C LEU A 82 6.68 6.81 -5.30
N GLU A 83 6.67 5.58 -5.83
CA GLU A 83 6.64 5.31 -7.27
C GLU A 83 5.57 4.27 -7.67
#